data_AF-A0A353F0M2-F1
#
_entry.id   AF-A0A353F0M2-F1
#
_cell.length_a   1.000
_cell.length_b   1.000
_cell.length_c   1.000
_cell.angle_alpha   90.00
_cell.angle_beta   90.00
_cell.angle_gamma   90.00
#
_symmetry.space_group_name_H-M   'P 1'
#
loop_
_entity.id
_entity.type
_entity.pdbx_description
1 polymer ?
#
loop_
_entity_poly.entity_id
_entity_poly.type
_entity_poly.pdbx_seq_one_letter_code
_entity_poly.pdbx_strand_id
1 'polypeptide(L)'
;MCRWNTTLFIVKPTNNLAASTSPDGETLLLQEHDGEYFLKVGGVPLMSTTACSSEQMMAELACGPGGRTQRVLIGGLGFGFTLRKVLELVSADSDVEVAELLQV
;
A
#
# COMPACT_ATOMS: atom_id res chain seq x y z
N MET A 1 50.19 -2.97 -8.44
CA MET A 1 49.14 -4.00 -8.31
C MET A 1 47.99 -3.40 -7.52
N CYS A 2 47.01 -2.80 -8.20
CA CYS A 2 45.88 -2.14 -7.54
C CYS A 2 44.93 -3.20 -6.98
N ARG A 3 44.86 -3.31 -5.64
CA ARG A 3 43.87 -4.11 -4.94
C ARG A 3 42.51 -3.44 -5.04
N TRP A 4 41.63 -3.96 -5.88
CA TRP A 4 40.22 -3.60 -5.87
C TRP A 4 39.57 -4.31 -4.69
N ASN A 5 39.20 -3.56 -3.65
CA ASN A 5 38.41 -4.06 -2.54
C ASN A 5 37.00 -4.38 -3.08
N THR A 6 36.76 -5.63 -3.43
CA THR A 6 35.46 -6.10 -3.91
C THR A 6 34.56 -6.23 -2.69
N THR A 7 33.94 -5.12 -2.27
CA THR A 7 32.76 -5.21 -1.41
C THR A 7 31.71 -5.95 -2.22
N LEU A 8 31.51 -7.23 -1.90
CA LEU A 8 30.44 -8.03 -2.44
C LEU A 8 29.13 -7.29 -2.12
N PHE A 9 28.47 -6.70 -3.11
CA PHE A 9 27.11 -6.20 -2.95
C PHE A 9 26.24 -7.43 -2.71
N ILE A 10 26.02 -7.79 -1.45
CA ILE A 10 25.07 -8.83 -1.08
C ILE A 10 23.71 -8.29 -1.48
N VAL A 11 23.17 -8.81 -2.58
CA VAL A 11 21.79 -8.53 -2.99
C VAL A 11 20.90 -9.02 -1.86
N LYS A 12 20.13 -8.12 -1.26
CA LYS A 12 19.18 -8.49 -0.21
C LYS A 12 18.10 -9.40 -0.83
N PRO A 13 17.71 -10.50 -0.19
CA PRO A 13 16.70 -11.39 -0.74
C PRO A 13 15.33 -10.69 -0.79
N THR A 14 14.45 -11.18 -1.65
CA THR A 14 13.01 -10.87 -1.61
C THR A 14 12.31 -12.07 -1.01
N ASN A 15 11.56 -11.85 0.07
CA ASN A 15 10.86 -12.89 0.81
C ASN A 15 9.37 -12.87 0.41
N ASN A 16 8.83 -14.04 0.06
CA ASN A 16 7.37 -14.19 -0.11
C ASN A 16 6.75 -14.38 1.27
N LEU A 17 5.89 -13.45 1.69
CA LEU A 17 5.29 -13.48 3.01
C LEU A 17 3.93 -14.19 3.01
N ALA A 18 3.11 -13.93 1.99
CA ALA A 18 1.77 -14.52 1.86
C ALA A 18 1.33 -14.57 0.40
N ALA A 19 0.43 -15.50 0.07
CA ALA A 19 -0.22 -15.57 -1.22
C ALA A 19 -1.69 -15.91 -1.06
N SER A 20 -2.52 -15.42 -1.99
CA SER A 20 -3.93 -15.73 -2.12
C SER A 20 -4.32 -15.80 -3.60
N THR A 21 -5.53 -16.26 -3.89
CA THR A 21 -6.09 -16.30 -5.24
C THR A 21 -7.20 -15.25 -5.34
N SER A 22 -7.12 -14.38 -6.34
CA SER A 22 -8.16 -13.40 -6.62
C SER A 22 -9.43 -14.10 -7.15
N PRO A 23 -10.59 -13.45 -7.12
CA PRO A 23 -11.81 -13.95 -7.74
C PRO A 23 -11.64 -14.31 -9.23
N ASP A 24 -10.75 -13.62 -9.92
CA ASP A 24 -10.43 -13.84 -11.34
C ASP A 24 -9.42 -14.99 -11.55
N GLY A 25 -8.96 -15.64 -10.47
CA GLY A 25 -8.05 -16.78 -10.51
C GLY A 25 -6.56 -16.40 -10.53
N GLU A 26 -6.22 -15.12 -10.42
CA GLU A 26 -4.83 -14.65 -10.40
C GLU A 26 -4.21 -14.74 -9.00
N THR A 27 -2.89 -14.96 -8.92
CA THR A 27 -2.19 -14.98 -7.64
C THR A 27 -1.98 -13.55 -7.12
N LEU A 28 -2.56 -13.25 -5.96
CA LEU A 28 -2.19 -12.12 -5.10
C LEU A 28 -0.98 -12.55 -4.25
N LEU A 29 0.12 -11.81 -4.31
CA LEU A 29 1.36 -12.13 -3.61
C LEU A 29 1.85 -10.93 -2.82
N LEU A 30 2.05 -11.11 -1.51
CA LEU A 30 2.74 -10.17 -0.63
C LEU A 30 4.20 -10.56 -0.49
N GLN A 31 5.10 -9.63 -0.80
CA GLN A 31 6.54 -9.80 -0.68
C GLN A 31 7.14 -8.73 0.23
N GLU A 32 8.26 -9.07 0.87
CA GLU A 32 9.12 -8.13 1.58
C GLU A 32 10.51 -8.11 0.95
N HIS A 33 11.10 -6.93 0.86
CA HIS A 33 12.47 -6.73 0.45
C HIS A 33 13.04 -5.49 1.11
N ASP A 34 14.07 -5.67 1.93
CA ASP A 34 14.77 -4.60 2.62
C ASP A 34 13.87 -3.74 3.53
N GLY A 35 12.91 -4.39 4.20
CA GLY A 35 11.94 -3.73 5.07
C GLY A 35 10.76 -3.08 4.34
N GLU A 36 10.77 -3.11 3.01
CA GLU A 36 9.68 -2.60 2.17
C GLU A 36 8.78 -3.73 1.70
N TYR A 37 7.49 -3.44 1.56
CA TYR A 37 6.46 -4.42 1.19
C TYR A 37 5.92 -4.15 -0.21
N PHE A 38 5.66 -5.23 -0.93
CA PHE A 38 5.21 -5.20 -2.32
C PHE A 38 4.02 -6.15 -2.48
N LEU A 39 2.95 -5.66 -3.07
CA LEU A 39 1.80 -6.46 -3.46
C LEU A 39 1.82 -6.66 -4.98
N LYS A 40 1.62 -7.90 -5.43
CA LYS A 40 1.56 -8.28 -6.84
C LYS A 40 0.28 -9.04 -7.14
N VAL A 41 -0.24 -8.88 -8.35
CA VAL A 41 -1.36 -9.67 -8.89
C VAL A 41 -0.96 -10.24 -10.22
N GLY A 42 -1.11 -11.55 -10.42
CA GLY A 42 -0.68 -12.22 -11.66
C GLY A 42 0.81 -12.07 -11.96
N GLY A 43 1.63 -11.81 -10.92
CA GLY A 43 3.07 -11.50 -11.05
C GLY A 43 3.39 -10.04 -11.41
N VAL A 44 2.39 -9.20 -11.67
CA VAL A 44 2.55 -7.77 -11.97
C VAL A 44 2.53 -6.97 -10.67
N PRO A 45 3.44 -5.99 -10.46
CA PRO A 45 3.38 -5.05 -9.34
C PRO A 45 2.04 -4.31 -9.29
N LEU A 46 1.34 -4.40 -8.16
CA LEU A 46 0.12 -3.65 -7.90
C LEU A 46 0.42 -2.39 -7.08
N MET A 47 1.08 -2.53 -5.92
CA MET A 47 1.49 -1.41 -5.07
C MET A 47 2.67 -1.76 -4.15
N SER A 48 3.29 -0.75 -3.54
CA SER A 48 4.38 -0.92 -2.57
C SER A 48 4.32 0.12 -1.45
N THR A 49 5.04 -0.13 -0.35
CA THR A 49 5.23 0.85 0.73
C THR A 49 6.13 2.03 0.34
N THR A 50 6.96 1.86 -0.69
CA THR A 50 7.88 2.89 -1.20
C THR A 50 7.22 3.99 -2.02
N ALA A 51 6.00 3.77 -2.52
CA ALA A 51 5.29 4.67 -3.43
C ALA A 51 3.83 4.83 -2.99
N CYS A 52 3.59 5.68 -1.98
CA CYS A 52 2.26 5.94 -1.41
C CYS A 52 1.83 7.42 -1.48
N SER A 53 2.54 8.26 -2.24
CA SER A 53 2.30 9.71 -2.28
C SER A 53 0.98 10.07 -2.98
N SER A 54 0.59 9.31 -4.01
CA SER A 54 -0.70 9.46 -4.70
C SER A 54 -1.88 9.28 -3.76
N GLU A 55 -1.83 8.27 -2.91
CA GLU A 55 -2.87 7.89 -1.96
C GLU A 55 -3.07 8.97 -0.91
N GLN A 56 -1.96 9.55 -0.42
CA GLN A 56 -2.00 10.64 0.55
C GLN A 56 -2.52 11.93 -0.08
N MET A 57 -2.03 12.29 -1.27
CA MET A 57 -2.46 13.50 -1.98
C MET A 57 -3.94 13.43 -2.37
N MET A 58 -4.41 12.27 -2.82
CA MET A 58 -5.82 12.04 -3.14
C MET A 58 -6.70 12.26 -1.90
N ALA A 59 -6.30 11.75 -0.73
CA ALA A 59 -7.03 11.96 0.52
C ALA A 59 -7.07 13.44 0.94
N GLU A 60 -5.95 14.17 0.78
CA GLU A 60 -5.88 15.61 1.06
C GLU A 60 -6.80 16.43 0.15
N LEU A 61 -6.78 16.12 -1.15
CA LEU A 61 -7.65 16.78 -2.13
C LEU A 61 -9.14 16.49 -1.87
N ALA A 62 -9.48 15.25 -1.50
CA ALA A 62 -10.86 14.84 -1.26
C ALA A 62 -11.43 15.39 0.06
N CYS A 63 -10.66 15.35 1.16
CA CYS A 63 -11.14 15.80 2.48
C CYS A 63 -11.09 17.33 2.63
N GLY A 64 -10.30 18.02 1.81
CA GLY A 64 -10.13 19.46 1.87
C GLY A 64 -9.57 19.93 3.23
N PRO A 65 -9.94 21.14 3.70
CA PRO A 65 -9.54 21.60 5.03
C PRO A 65 -10.17 20.68 6.09
N GLY A 66 -9.32 19.92 6.78
CA GLY A 66 -9.69 18.88 7.73
C GLY A 66 -10.47 19.36 8.97
N GLY A 67 -10.76 18.41 9.88
CA GLY A 67 -11.48 18.68 11.12
C GLY A 67 -12.99 18.88 10.96
N ARG A 68 -13.53 18.58 9.78
CA ARG A 68 -14.98 18.61 9.49
C ARG A 68 -15.55 17.20 9.61
N THR A 69 -16.79 17.11 10.08
CA THR A 69 -17.58 15.87 10.01
C THR A 69 -17.94 15.58 8.56
N GLN A 70 -17.54 14.41 8.08
CA GLN A 70 -17.67 14.00 6.68
C GLN A 70 -18.15 12.55 6.60
N ARG A 71 -18.74 12.18 5.46
CA ARG A 71 -18.98 10.79 5.09
C ARG A 71 -18.11 10.47 3.90
N VAL A 72 -17.13 9.60 4.08
CA VAL A 72 -16.10 9.29 3.08
C VAL A 72 -16.23 7.83 2.66
N LEU A 73 -16.33 7.60 1.35
CA LEU A 73 -16.24 6.27 0.77
C LEU A 73 -14.88 6.10 0.09
N ILE A 74 -14.16 5.04 0.47
CA ILE A 74 -12.88 4.65 -0.10
C ILE A 74 -13.10 3.36 -0.89
N GLY A 75 -12.83 3.39 -2.20
CA GLY A 75 -12.84 2.20 -3.03
C GLY A 75 -11.48 1.50 -3.01
N GLY A 76 -11.43 0.28 -2.49
CA GLY A 76 -10.23 -0.51 -2.29
C GLY A 76 -9.50 -0.22 -0.98
N LEU A 77 -8.97 -1.27 -0.34
CA LEU A 77 -8.16 -1.15 0.87
C LEU A 77 -6.68 -0.99 0.53
N GLY A 78 -6.14 -1.85 -0.35
CA GLY A 78 -4.71 -1.92 -0.60
C GLY A 78 -3.90 -2.12 0.71
N PHE A 79 -2.85 -1.32 0.91
CA PHE A 79 -2.15 -1.21 2.20
C PHE A 79 -2.77 -0.20 3.19
N GLY A 80 -3.92 0.38 2.86
CA GLY A 80 -4.65 1.29 3.74
C GLY A 80 -4.06 2.69 3.83
N PHE A 81 -3.15 3.10 2.94
CA PHE A 81 -2.55 4.44 2.96
C PHE A 81 -3.57 5.56 2.81
N THR A 82 -4.53 5.40 1.89
CA THR A 82 -5.64 6.36 1.74
C THR A 82 -6.50 6.39 3.00
N LEU A 83 -6.90 5.22 3.53
CA LEU A 83 -7.70 5.14 4.76
C LEU A 83 -7.00 5.84 5.93
N ARG A 84 -5.73 5.53 6.17
CA ARG A 84 -4.94 6.17 7.22
C ARG A 84 -4.95 7.69 7.07
N LYS A 85 -4.67 8.20 5.86
CA LYS A 85 -4.61 9.65 5.63
C LYS A 85 -5.98 10.31 5.79
N VAL A 86 -7.06 9.67 5.34
CA VAL A 86 -8.44 10.16 5.57
C VAL A 86 -8.72 10.27 7.06
N LEU A 87 -8.40 9.23 7.85
CA LEU A 87 -8.60 9.23 9.31
C LEU A 87 -7.77 10.31 10.03
N GLU A 88 -6.61 10.69 9.49
CA GLU A 88 -5.81 11.83 10.00
C GLU A 88 -6.45 13.19 9.69
N LEU A 89 -7.31 13.30 8.67
CA LEU A 89 -7.88 14.56 8.17
C LEU A 89 -9.30 14.84 8.65
N VAL A 90 -10.13 13.81 8.85
CA VAL A 90 -11.55 13.97 9.23
C VAL A 90 -11.74 14.16 10.74
N SER A 91 -12.89 14.67 11.18
CA SER A 91 -13.23 14.70 12.61
C SER A 91 -13.60 13.32 13.14
N ALA A 92 -13.51 13.11 14.46
CA ALA A 92 -13.85 11.85 15.12
C ALA A 92 -15.32 11.41 14.91
N ASP A 93 -16.22 12.35 14.62
CA ASP A 93 -17.64 12.07 14.36
C ASP A 93 -17.92 11.72 12.89
N SER A 94 -16.88 11.56 12.06
CA SER A 94 -17.00 11.24 10.64
C SER A 94 -17.19 9.75 10.41
N ASP A 95 -17.96 9.40 9.38
CA ASP A 95 -18.09 8.01 8.92
C ASP A 95 -17.13 7.78 7.75
N VAL A 96 -16.30 6.74 7.85
CA VAL A 96 -15.38 6.33 6.79
C VAL A 96 -15.66 4.88 6.44
N GLU A 97 -16.14 4.66 5.22
CA GLU A 97 -16.45 3.33 4.70
C GLU A 97 -15.38 2.92 3.68
N VAL A 98 -14.91 1.67 3.79
CA VAL A 98 -14.01 1.05 2.82
C VAL A 98 -14.76 -0.05 2.09
N ALA A 99 -14.86 0.07 0.77
CA ALA A 99 -15.43 -0.95 -0.09
C ALA A 99 -14.30 -1.70 -0.81
N GLU A 100 -13.96 -2.88 -0.32
CA GLU A 100 -12.97 -3.78 -0.92
C GLU A 100 -13.69 -4.91 -1.67
N LEU A 101 -13.20 -5.22 -2.88
CA LEU A 101 -13.78 -6.26 -3.73
C LEU A 101 -13.36 -7.66 -3.27
N LEU A 102 -12.13 -7.78 -2.78
CA LEU A 102 -11.62 -9.02 -2.23
C LEU A 102 -12.23 -9.26 -0.85
N GLN A 103 -12.68 -10.48 -0.60
CA GLN A 103 -13.17 -10.84 0.73
C GLN A 103 -12.00 -10.88 1.72
N VAL A 104 -12.16 -10.16 2.82
CA VAL A 104 -11.28 -10.18 4.01
C VAL A 104 -11.55 -11.40 4.89
#